data_AF-A0AAT9RRD2-F1
#
_entry.id   AF-A0AAT9RRD2-F1
#
_cell.length_a   1.000
_cell.length_b   1.000
_cell.length_c   1.000
_cell.angle_alpha   90.00
_cell.angle_beta   90.00
_cell.angle_gamma   90.00
#
_symmetry.space_group_name_H-M   'P 1'
#
loop_
_entity.id
_entity.type
_entity.pdbx_description
1 polymer ?
#
loop_
_entity_poly.entity_id
_entity_poly.type
_entity_poly.pdbx_seq_one_letter_code
_entity_poly.pdbx_strand_id
1 'polypeptide(L)'
;MELCHAHGIPHSQFTGAGDGRWSALDRAKALAYLAYQRSVCRECGTRHAEWDEEAGGDRFAYVAEPVRCPGCELIEMEREHIPQGAEGRGLKIGLQPRKK
;
A
#
# COMPACT_ATOMS: atom_id res chain seq x y z
N MET A 1 -3.61 2.07 -13.40
CA MET A 1 -2.67 3.17 -13.71
C MET A 1 -1.42 3.13 -12.85
N GLU A 2 -1.47 2.62 -11.61
CA GLU A 2 -0.31 2.55 -10.70
C GLU A 2 0.96 1.97 -11.32
N LEU A 3 0.88 0.76 -11.90
CA LEU A 3 2.03 0.13 -12.54
C LEU A 3 2.54 0.94 -13.74
N CYS A 4 1.64 1.48 -14.56
CA CYS A 4 2.00 2.33 -15.69
C CYS A 4 2.73 3.60 -15.24
N HIS A 5 2.31 4.20 -14.11
CA HIS A 5 2.96 5.36 -13.51
C HIS A 5 4.36 5.01 -12.99
N ALA A 6 4.52 3.89 -12.27
CA ALA A 6 5.80 3.45 -11.74
C ALA A 6 6.85 3.20 -12.85
N HIS A 7 6.42 2.72 -14.02
CA HIS A 7 7.31 2.41 -15.15
C HIS A 7 7.34 3.49 -16.24
N GLY A 8 6.55 4.57 -16.11
CA GLY A 8 6.50 5.64 -17.11
C GLY A 8 5.98 5.21 -18.49
N ILE A 9 5.09 4.21 -18.55
CA ILE A 9 4.57 3.66 -19.82
C ILE A 9 3.11 4.09 -20.09
N PRO A 10 2.67 4.20 -21.36
CA PRO A 10 1.27 4.40 -21.71
C PRO A 10 0.38 3.25 -21.21
N HIS A 11 -0.86 3.56 -20.82
CA HIS A 11 -1.84 2.53 -20.44
C HIS A 11 -2.13 1.58 -21.61
N SER A 12 -2.26 2.11 -22.82
CA SER A 12 -2.50 1.34 -24.04
C SER A 12 -1.40 0.32 -24.31
N GLN A 13 -0.13 0.69 -24.11
CA GLN A 13 1.01 -0.23 -24.19
C GLN A 13 0.89 -1.33 -23.12
N PHE A 14 0.62 -0.94 -21.87
CA PHE A 14 0.47 -1.90 -20.77
C PHE A 14 -0.65 -2.93 -21.03
N THR A 15 -1.76 -2.51 -21.63
CA THR A 15 -2.88 -3.41 -21.96
C THR A 15 -2.72 -4.13 -23.31
N GLY A 16 -1.60 -3.96 -24.01
CA GLY A 16 -1.34 -4.58 -25.32
C GLY A 16 -2.14 -4.00 -26.49
N ALA A 17 -2.79 -2.85 -26.31
CA ALA A 17 -3.60 -2.18 -27.33
C ALA A 17 -2.86 -1.06 -28.08
N GLY A 18 -1.68 -0.65 -27.60
CA GLY A 18 -0.90 0.46 -28.13
C GLY A 18 0.45 0.05 -28.71
N ASP A 19 1.02 0.92 -29.54
CA ASP A 19 2.32 0.76 -30.22
C ASP A 19 3.49 1.37 -29.41
N GLY A 20 3.25 1.70 -28.13
CA GLY A 20 4.20 2.39 -27.26
C GLY A 20 4.16 3.91 -27.35
N ARG A 21 3.35 4.51 -28.23
CA ARG A 21 3.13 5.96 -28.26
C ARG A 21 2.02 6.37 -27.29
N TRP A 22 2.20 7.52 -26.66
CA TRP A 22 1.18 8.12 -25.81
C TRP A 22 0.01 8.66 -26.64
N SER A 23 -1.14 7.99 -26.55
CA SER A 23 -2.39 8.51 -27.10
C SER A 23 -2.95 9.66 -26.24
N ALA A 24 -3.95 10.39 -26.77
CA ALA A 24 -4.67 11.39 -25.99
C ALA A 24 -5.34 10.79 -24.74
N LEU A 25 -5.91 9.58 -24.87
CA LEU A 25 -6.53 8.87 -23.76
C LEU A 25 -5.50 8.43 -22.70
N ASP A 26 -4.31 7.99 -23.11
CA ASP A 26 -3.24 7.63 -22.16
C ASP A 26 -2.83 8.83 -21.31
N ARG A 27 -2.66 10.00 -21.95
CA ARG A 27 -2.33 11.24 -21.24
C ARG A 27 -3.44 11.67 -20.29
N ALA A 28 -4.70 11.59 -20.73
CA ALA A 28 -5.85 11.90 -19.89
C ALA A 28 -5.89 11.00 -18.65
N LYS A 29 -5.66 9.69 -18.81
CA LYS A 29 -5.58 8.74 -17.70
C LYS A 29 -4.41 9.04 -16.76
N ALA A 30 -3.25 9.40 -17.28
CA ALA A 30 -2.09 9.74 -16.46
C ALA A 30 -2.33 11.01 -15.62
N LEU A 31 -2.90 12.06 -16.22
CA LEU A 31 -3.27 13.28 -15.50
C LEU A 31 -4.35 13.02 -14.44
N ALA A 32 -5.38 12.25 -14.78
CA ALA A 32 -6.42 11.86 -13.83
C ALA A 32 -5.85 11.03 -12.67
N TYR A 33 -4.91 10.13 -12.94
CA TYR A 33 -4.24 9.35 -11.91
C TYR A 33 -3.37 10.21 -10.98
N LEU A 34 -2.65 11.19 -11.53
CA LEU A 34 -1.89 12.15 -10.71
C LEU A 34 -2.81 13.00 -9.82
N ALA A 35 -3.97 13.43 -10.33
CA ALA A 35 -4.97 14.14 -9.53
C ALA A 35 -5.53 13.25 -8.41
N TYR A 36 -5.82 11.99 -8.72
CA TYR A 36 -6.25 10.98 -7.73
C TYR A 36 -5.19 10.74 -6.64
N GLN A 37 -3.91 10.55 -7.01
CA GLN A 37 -2.84 10.35 -6.03
C GLN A 37 -2.67 11.55 -5.07
N ARG A 38 -3.01 12.76 -5.52
CA ARG A 38 -2.99 13.96 -4.67
C ARG A 38 -4.20 14.08 -3.75
N SER A 39 -5.32 13.45 -4.09
CA SER A 39 -6.53 13.49 -3.26
C SER A 39 -6.56 12.40 -2.19
N VAL A 40 -5.73 11.37 -2.32
CA VAL A 40 -5.60 10.26 -1.38
C VAL A 40 -4.56 10.56 -0.30
N CYS A 41 -4.89 10.29 0.95
CA CYS A 41 -3.95 10.35 2.07
C CYS A 41 -2.87 9.28 1.93
N ARG A 42 -1.60 9.65 2.10
CA ARG A 42 -0.46 8.72 1.98
C ARG A 42 -0.37 7.70 3.11
N GLU A 43 -0.98 7.99 4.26
CA GLU A 43 -0.93 7.10 5.43
C GLU A 43 -2.09 6.10 5.42
N CYS A 44 -3.33 6.58 5.34
CA CYS A 44 -4.52 5.74 5.46
C CYS A 44 -5.16 5.33 4.12
N GLY A 45 -4.77 5.94 2.99
CA GLY A 45 -5.28 5.59 1.66
C GLY A 45 -6.69 6.10 1.33
N THR A 46 -7.38 6.77 2.25
CA THR A 46 -8.70 7.39 1.99
C THR A 46 -8.57 8.77 1.36
N ARG A 47 -9.58 9.22 0.62
CA ARG A 47 -9.69 10.59 0.07
C ARG A 47 -10.35 11.52 1.06
N HIS A 48 -9.93 12.78 1.09
CA HIS A 48 -10.55 13.78 1.99
C HIS A 48 -12.06 13.94 1.75
N ALA A 49 -12.50 13.90 0.49
CA ALA A 49 -13.91 14.02 0.12
C ALA A 49 -14.80 12.88 0.67
N GLU A 50 -14.22 11.73 1.04
CA GLU A 50 -14.98 10.63 1.65
C GLU A 50 -15.41 10.96 3.09
N TRP A 51 -14.73 11.90 3.75
CA TRP A 51 -15.01 12.35 5.11
C TRP A 51 -15.80 13.67 5.19
N ASP A 52 -15.90 14.39 4.08
CA ASP A 52 -16.44 15.74 4.03
C ASP A 52 -17.94 15.72 3.68
N GLU A 53 -18.79 15.98 4.68
CA GLU A 53 -20.26 15.97 4.54
C GLU A 53 -20.76 17.02 3.53
N GLU A 54 -20.07 18.16 3.38
CA GLU A 54 -20.42 19.19 2.39
C GLU A 54 -20.16 18.72 0.95
N ALA A 55 -19.21 17.80 0.79
CA ALA A 55 -18.91 17.13 -0.48
C ALA A 55 -19.72 15.83 -0.69
N GLY A 56 -20.67 15.51 0.20
CA GLY A 56 -21.47 14.29 0.16
C GLY A 56 -20.80 13.05 0.75
N GLY A 57 -19.71 13.22 1.49
CA GLY A 57 -19.07 12.19 2.29
C GLY A 57 -19.74 11.96 3.65
N ASP A 58 -19.14 11.11 4.47
CA ASP A 58 -19.59 10.81 5.83
C ASP A 58 -18.39 10.82 6.78
N ARG A 59 -18.49 11.59 7.87
CA ARG A 59 -17.41 11.65 8.88
C ARG A 59 -17.16 10.32 9.59
N PHE A 60 -18.09 9.37 9.48
CA PHE A 60 -18.00 8.01 9.97
C PHE A 60 -17.87 6.98 8.83
N ALA A 61 -17.43 7.40 7.63
CA ALA A 61 -17.29 6.53 6.46
C ALA A 61 -16.41 5.28 6.70
N TYR A 62 -15.49 5.34 7.67
CA TYR A 62 -14.62 4.23 8.02
C TYR A 62 -14.52 4.03 9.54
N VAL A 63 -14.34 2.78 9.95
CA VAL A 63 -14.03 2.40 11.34
C VAL A 63 -12.63 1.77 11.39
N ALA A 64 -11.89 2.03 12.46
CA ALA A 64 -10.59 1.41 12.67
C ALA A 64 -10.76 -0.04 13.12
N GLU A 65 -10.30 -0.99 12.32
CA GLU A 65 -10.28 -2.41 12.66
C GLU A 65 -8.82 -2.86 12.94
N PRO A 66 -8.51 -3.34 14.16
CA PRO A 66 -7.18 -3.85 14.46
C PRO A 66 -6.95 -5.19 13.75
N VAL A 67 -5.94 -5.26 12.88
CA VAL A 67 -5.53 -6.49 12.19
C VAL A 67 -4.31 -7.09 12.86
N ARG A 68 -4.39 -8.38 13.20
CA ARG A 68 -3.27 -9.16 13.73
C ARG A 68 -2.54 -9.87 12.58
N CYS A 69 -1.25 -9.57 12.40
CA CYS A 69 -0.39 -10.30 11.49
C CYS A 69 0.19 -11.55 12.20
N PRO A 70 -0.14 -12.78 11.76
CA PRO A 70 0.34 -14.00 12.43
C PRO A 70 1.87 -14.12 12.46
N GLY A 71 2.55 -13.64 11.42
CA GLY A 71 4.01 -13.66 11.35
C GLY A 71 4.65 -12.69 12.35
N CYS A 72 4.16 -11.45 12.42
CA CYS A 72 4.65 -10.47 13.39
C CYS A 72 4.38 -10.92 14.81
N GLU A 73 3.21 -11.50 15.07
CA GLU A 73 2.93 -12.09 16.37
C GLU A 73 3.93 -13.20 16.73
N LEU A 74 4.18 -14.15 15.83
CA LEU A 74 5.12 -15.24 16.11
C LEU A 74 6.51 -14.70 16.43
N ILE A 75 6.94 -13.63 15.75
CA ILE A 75 8.19 -12.93 16.06
C ILE A 75 8.18 -12.34 17.47
N GLU A 76 7.09 -11.67 17.87
CA GLU A 76 7.01 -11.09 19.21
C GLU A 76 6.94 -12.17 20.29
N MET A 77 6.20 -13.25 20.07
CA MET A 77 6.17 -14.42 20.96
C MET A 77 7.56 -15.05 21.14
N GLU A 78 8.34 -15.19 20.07
CA GLU A 78 9.71 -15.73 20.17
C GLU A 78 10.64 -14.73 20.86
N ARG A 79 10.39 -13.43 20.74
CA ARG A 79 11.19 -12.37 21.37
C ARG A 79 11.10 -12.42 22.89
N GLU A 80 9.97 -12.82 23.43
CA GLU A 80 9.77 -13.04 24.85
C GLU A 80 10.72 -14.11 25.43
N HIS A 81 11.22 -15.03 24.59
CA HIS A 81 12.13 -16.10 25.00
C HIS A 81 13.62 -15.71 24.87
N ILE A 82 13.95 -14.54 24.32
CA ILE A 82 15.35 -14.10 24.22
C ILE A 82 15.87 -13.66 25.60
N PRO A 83 16.99 -14.23 26.09
CA PRO A 83 17.60 -13.83 27.35
C PRO A 83 17.96 -12.34 27.37
N GLN A 84 17.71 -11.68 28.50
CA GLN A 84 18.13 -10.29 28.69
C GLN A 84 19.65 -10.22 28.95
N GLY A 85 20.28 -9.10 28.60
CA GLY A 85 21.69 -8.85 28.91
C GLY A 85 22.68 -9.34 27.84
N ALA A 86 23.85 -9.84 28.25
CA ALA A 86 24.93 -10.18 27.34
C ALA A 86 24.59 -11.29 26.34
N GLU A 87 23.83 -12.29 26.78
CA GLU A 87 23.49 -13.47 26.00
C GLU A 87 22.47 -13.19 24.88
N GLY A 88 21.61 -12.19 25.07
CA GLY A 88 20.65 -11.75 24.03
C GLY A 88 21.21 -10.74 23.03
N ARG A 89 22.40 -10.17 23.27
CA ARG A 89 22.93 -9.09 22.41
C ARG A 89 23.24 -9.60 21.01
N GLY A 90 22.62 -8.97 20.01
CA GLY A 90 22.84 -9.27 18.60
C GLY A 90 21.95 -10.39 18.04
N LEU A 91 21.11 -11.03 18.86
CA LEU A 91 20.13 -11.99 18.38
C LEU A 91 18.98 -11.29 17.64
N LYS A 92 18.55 -11.88 16.52
CA LYS A 92 17.41 -11.44 15.72
C LYS A 92 16.54 -12.64 15.38
N ILE A 93 15.23 -12.45 15.41
CA ILE A 93 14.26 -13.47 15.04
C ILE A 93 13.90 -13.29 13.57
N GLY A 94 14.09 -14.34 12.78
CA GLY A 94 13.68 -14.42 11.39
C GLY A 94 12.69 -15.56 11.20
N LEU A 95 11.74 -15.37 10.29
CA LEU A 95 10.80 -16.42 9.90
C LEU A 95 11.37 -17.23 8.74
N GLN A 96 11.27 -18.56 8.82
CA GLN A 96 11.59 -19.48 7.73
C GLN A 96 10.36 -20.32 7.36
N PRO A 97 10.17 -20.65 6.06
CA PRO A 97 9.12 -21.57 5.66
C PRO A 97 9.29 -22.93 6.33
N ARG A 98 8.19 -23.53 6.78
CA ARG A 98 8.21 -24.89 7.35
C ARG A 98 8.62 -25.88 6.25
N LYS A 99 9.71 -26.62 6.49
CA LYS A 99 10.09 -27.74 5.62
C LYS A 99 9.01 -28.83 5.73
N LYS A 100 8.53 -29.31 4.58
CA LYS A 100 7.57 -30.41 4.50
C LYS A 100 8.21 -31.72 4.93
#